data_AF-A0A7C7NWZ3-F1
#
_entry.id   AF-A0A7C7NWZ3-F1
#
_cell.length_a   1.000
_cell.length_b   1.000
_cell.length_c   1.000
_cell.angle_alpha   90.00
_cell.angle_beta   90.00
_cell.angle_gamma   90.00
#
_symmetry.space_group_name_H-M   'P 1'
#
loop_
_entity.id
_entity.type
_entity.pdbx_description
1 polymer ?
#
loop_
_entity_poly.entity_id
_entity_poly.type
_entity_poly.pdbx_seq_one_letter_code
_entity_poly.pdbx_strand_id
1 'polypeptide(L)'
;MHSQTVEFPDMKSIKATKVSAPAAWALMERNLFELMEQSARLFTRKYTERGGGTLLAEDLDDLYEQFYNYSLFYAMGAADDMLDIHLHQWNAATRISDDSIRHRPNIHEDFVRVYRPSIHNEFWNLDEAAEWYHLGEGGTAFYHMGLGDPTISENVRRARRFAAMFIGEDPEAPNWDPEHRILRSPFHSSQGPKLEADTTFANVMLLGGRRLGDPGNYYGVRASLYPIVEHLEARWFENPERKQQILSLFDKLVMQCDTPSSLGATALVTNAYLYTGDDRYKQWVLDYTEAWMERTQRNG
;
A
#
# COMPACT_ATOMS: atom_id res chain seq x y z
N MET A 1 0.44 38.62 0.47
CA MET A 1 -0.04 37.45 -0.29
C MET A 1 -1.42 37.76 -0.79
N HIS A 2 -1.59 37.96 -2.10
CA HIS A 2 -2.92 38.11 -2.68
C HIS A 2 -3.57 36.73 -2.70
N SER A 3 -4.66 36.58 -1.94
CA SER A 3 -5.59 35.47 -2.06
C SER A 3 -6.12 35.47 -3.49
N GLN A 4 -5.58 34.62 -4.36
CA GLN A 4 -6.23 34.32 -5.63
C GLN A 4 -7.53 33.59 -5.28
N THR A 5 -8.66 34.28 -5.41
CA THR A 5 -9.97 33.65 -5.39
C THR A 5 -9.96 32.61 -6.52
N VAL A 6 -10.02 31.33 -6.16
CA VAL A 6 -10.19 30.27 -7.15
C VAL A 6 -11.60 30.44 -7.71
N GLU A 7 -11.72 31.09 -8.87
CA GLU A 7 -12.96 31.08 -9.63
C GLU A 7 -13.15 29.66 -10.17
N PHE A 8 -14.16 28.95 -9.67
CA PHE A 8 -14.60 27.67 -10.23
C PHE A 8 -15.54 27.97 -11.40
N PRO A 9 -15.09 27.92 -12.66
CA PRO A 9 -15.95 28.22 -13.79
C PRO A 9 -16.99 27.10 -13.91
N ASP A 10 -18.26 27.47 -14.07
CA ASP A 10 -19.38 26.57 -14.40
C ASP A 10 -19.62 25.38 -13.46
N MET A 11 -19.64 25.59 -12.14
CA MET A 11 -20.20 24.61 -11.21
C MET A 11 -21.63 24.24 -11.64
N LYS A 12 -21.83 22.99 -12.06
CA LYS A 12 -23.14 22.48 -12.46
C LYS A 12 -24.07 22.50 -11.25
N SER A 13 -25.08 23.36 -11.28
CA SER A 13 -26.08 23.41 -10.23
C SER A 13 -27.19 22.40 -10.47
N ILE A 14 -27.53 21.60 -9.47
CA ILE A 14 -28.75 20.80 -9.45
C ILE A 14 -29.78 21.55 -8.60
N LYS A 15 -30.95 21.86 -9.17
CA LYS A 15 -32.05 22.48 -8.44
C LYS A 15 -33.15 21.45 -8.22
N ALA A 16 -33.47 21.16 -6.96
CA ALA A 16 -34.62 20.35 -6.62
C ALA A 16 -35.91 21.07 -7.04
N THR A 17 -36.77 20.38 -7.79
CA THR A 17 -38.05 20.93 -8.31
C THR A 17 -39.27 20.37 -7.57
N LYS A 18 -39.10 19.31 -6.78
CA LYS A 18 -40.18 18.64 -6.04
C LYS A 18 -39.64 18.05 -4.74
N VAL A 19 -40.45 18.09 -3.69
CA VAL A 19 -40.23 17.39 -2.42
C VAL A 19 -41.23 16.24 -2.32
N SER A 20 -40.77 15.07 -1.90
CA SER A 20 -41.60 13.90 -1.62
C SER A 20 -41.07 13.15 -0.41
N ALA A 21 -41.90 12.27 0.18
CA ALA A 21 -41.42 11.35 1.20
C ALA A 21 -40.29 10.46 0.63
N PRO A 22 -39.26 10.11 1.44
CA PRO A 22 -38.21 9.21 1.01
C PRO A 22 -38.79 7.82 0.72
N ALA A 23 -38.25 7.17 -0.31
CA ALA A 23 -38.61 5.79 -0.60
C ALA A 23 -38.11 4.85 0.52
N ALA A 24 -38.76 3.70 0.70
CA ALA A 24 -38.44 2.76 1.76
C ALA A 24 -36.96 2.32 1.74
N TRP A 25 -36.35 2.16 0.56
CA TRP A 25 -34.93 1.80 0.43
C TRP A 25 -34.00 2.84 1.04
N ALA A 26 -34.31 4.13 0.91
CA ALA A 26 -33.48 5.21 1.45
C ALA A 26 -33.53 5.22 2.98
N LEU A 27 -34.68 4.88 3.57
CA LEU A 27 -34.79 4.71 5.02
C LEU A 27 -34.00 3.48 5.50
N MET A 28 -34.04 2.38 4.76
CA MET A 28 -33.26 1.17 5.09
C MET A 28 -31.75 1.42 4.98
N GLU A 29 -31.31 2.16 3.98
CA GLU A 29 -29.91 2.57 3.83
C GLU A 29 -29.45 3.43 5.02
N ARG A 30 -30.26 4.38 5.48
CA ARG A 30 -29.95 5.17 6.67
C ARG A 30 -29.86 4.33 7.95
N ASN A 31 -30.75 3.35 8.11
CA ASN A 31 -30.68 2.42 9.25
C ASN A 31 -29.42 1.53 9.18
N LEU A 32 -29.03 1.09 7.98
CA LEU A 32 -27.80 0.34 7.78
C LEU A 32 -26.58 1.20 8.15
N PHE A 33 -26.54 2.46 7.71
CA PHE A 33 -25.47 3.39 8.07
C PHE A 33 -25.37 3.55 9.60
N GLU A 34 -26.49 3.81 10.28
CA GLU A 34 -26.50 3.96 11.74
C GLU A 34 -25.94 2.71 12.45
N LEU A 35 -26.33 1.51 12.00
CA LEU A 35 -25.81 0.26 12.55
C LEU A 35 -24.30 0.08 12.28
N MET A 36 -23.85 0.39 11.07
CA MET A 36 -22.44 0.32 10.69
C MET A 36 -21.59 1.29 11.52
N GLU A 37 -22.04 2.53 11.71
CA GLU A 37 -21.33 3.51 12.55
C GLU A 37 -21.24 3.05 14.01
N GLN A 38 -22.34 2.52 14.59
CA GLN A 38 -22.31 1.95 15.95
C GLN A 38 -21.31 0.80 16.07
N SER A 39 -21.25 -0.05 15.05
CA SER A 39 -20.33 -1.18 14.96
C SER A 39 -18.87 -0.72 14.85
N ALA A 40 -18.60 0.26 13.98
CA ALA A 40 -17.28 0.87 13.80
C ALA A 40 -16.75 1.49 15.10
N ARG A 41 -17.60 2.25 15.80
CA ARG A 41 -17.25 2.84 17.11
C ARG A 41 -16.98 1.77 18.17
N LEU A 42 -17.80 0.72 18.21
CA LEU A 42 -17.60 -0.39 19.15
C LEU A 42 -16.30 -1.14 18.87
N PHE A 43 -16.05 -1.47 17.60
CA PHE A 43 -14.84 -2.16 17.15
C PHE A 43 -13.60 -1.35 17.53
N THR A 44 -13.57 -0.07 17.14
CA THR A 44 -12.46 0.84 17.44
C THR A 44 -12.18 0.90 18.95
N ARG A 45 -13.20 1.10 19.79
CA ARG A 45 -13.02 1.15 21.25
C ARG A 45 -12.54 -0.16 21.87
N LYS A 46 -12.89 -1.31 21.28
CA LYS A 46 -12.58 -2.63 21.84
C LYS A 46 -11.20 -3.12 21.45
N TYR A 47 -10.75 -2.81 20.24
CA TYR A 47 -9.55 -3.39 19.63
C TYR A 47 -8.39 -2.41 19.49
N THR A 48 -8.52 -1.18 20.00
CA THR A 48 -7.45 -0.17 19.98
C THR A 48 -7.23 0.44 21.36
N GLU A 49 -5.98 0.79 21.67
CA GLU A 49 -5.64 1.62 22.82
C GLU A 49 -6.09 3.07 22.59
N ARG A 50 -6.08 3.91 23.64
CA ARG A 50 -6.48 5.33 23.52
C ARG A 50 -5.63 6.11 22.49
N GLY A 51 -4.38 5.70 22.29
CA GLY A 51 -3.50 6.23 21.25
C GLY A 51 -3.80 5.77 19.83
N GLY A 52 -4.73 4.83 19.63
CA GLY A 52 -5.08 4.24 18.34
C GLY A 52 -4.23 3.02 17.94
N GLY A 53 -3.25 2.61 18.73
CA GLY A 53 -2.55 1.35 18.48
C GLY A 53 -3.51 0.16 18.58
N THR A 54 -3.52 -0.73 17.60
CA THR A 54 -4.32 -1.97 17.67
C THR A 54 -3.85 -2.86 18.82
N LEU A 55 -4.69 -3.76 19.35
CA LEU A 55 -4.30 -4.62 20.48
C LEU A 55 -3.95 -6.07 20.08
N LEU A 56 -4.29 -6.50 18.85
CA LEU A 56 -4.25 -7.91 18.43
C LEU A 56 -3.91 -8.08 16.92
N ALA A 57 -3.07 -7.21 16.37
CA ALA A 57 -2.66 -7.26 14.97
C ALA A 57 -1.18 -6.88 14.84
N GLU A 58 -0.48 -7.53 13.92
CA GLU A 58 0.99 -7.58 13.91
C GLU A 58 1.63 -7.19 12.57
N ASP A 59 0.95 -7.43 11.44
CA ASP A 59 1.41 -7.05 10.10
C ASP A 59 0.85 -5.66 9.72
N LEU A 60 1.67 -4.83 9.07
CA LEU A 60 1.39 -3.41 8.87
C LEU A 60 0.19 -3.15 7.94
N ASP A 61 0.08 -3.91 6.87
CA ASP A 61 -1.08 -3.95 5.97
C ASP A 61 -2.37 -4.23 6.75
N ASP A 62 -2.41 -5.31 7.55
CA ASP A 62 -3.55 -5.67 8.41
C ASP A 62 -3.95 -4.52 9.36
N LEU A 63 -2.98 -3.70 9.80
CA LEU A 63 -3.27 -2.55 10.66
C LEU A 63 -4.08 -1.47 9.92
N TYR A 64 -3.73 -1.20 8.67
CA TYR A 64 -4.45 -0.22 7.85
C TYR A 64 -5.80 -0.77 7.38
N GLU A 65 -5.88 -2.05 7.04
CA GLU A 65 -7.11 -2.71 6.56
C GLU A 65 -8.25 -2.71 7.57
N GLN A 66 -7.97 -2.64 8.87
CA GLN A 66 -9.03 -2.60 9.88
C GLN A 66 -9.91 -1.34 9.78
N PHE A 67 -9.41 -0.27 9.16
CA PHE A 67 -10.07 1.04 9.12
C PHE A 67 -10.13 1.66 7.71
N TYR A 68 -9.64 0.98 6.67
CA TYR A 68 -9.42 1.53 5.33
C TYR A 68 -10.61 2.23 4.65
N ASN A 69 -11.84 1.82 4.99
CA ASN A 69 -13.05 2.34 4.37
C ASN A 69 -13.77 3.42 5.19
N TYR A 70 -13.25 3.83 6.34
CA TYR A 70 -14.01 4.73 7.22
C TYR A 70 -14.14 6.14 6.63
N SER A 71 -13.08 6.65 5.98
CA SER A 71 -13.14 7.92 5.25
C SER A 71 -14.04 7.85 4.01
N LEU A 72 -14.06 6.71 3.29
CA LEU A 72 -15.03 6.49 2.20
C LEU A 72 -16.46 6.46 2.75
N PHE A 73 -16.68 5.80 3.89
CA PHE A 73 -17.98 5.72 4.54
C PHE A 73 -18.49 7.10 4.97
N TYR A 74 -17.62 7.92 5.54
CA TYR A 74 -17.89 9.34 5.78
C TYR A 74 -18.28 10.07 4.48
N ALA A 75 -17.50 9.93 3.39
CA ALA A 75 -17.80 10.58 2.11
C ALA A 75 -19.14 10.14 1.50
N MET A 76 -19.63 8.93 1.81
CA MET A 76 -20.96 8.45 1.42
C MET A 76 -22.10 9.02 2.27
N GLY A 77 -21.80 9.75 3.35
CA GLY A 77 -22.77 10.41 4.23
C GLY A 77 -22.95 9.76 5.60
N ALA A 78 -21.96 9.00 6.08
CA ALA A 78 -21.90 8.60 7.48
C ALA A 78 -21.52 9.79 8.39
N ALA A 79 -21.63 9.60 9.70
CA ALA A 79 -21.27 10.61 10.69
C ALA A 79 -19.81 11.09 10.59
N ASP A 80 -19.60 12.37 10.93
CA ASP A 80 -18.30 13.06 10.84
C ASP A 80 -17.18 12.34 11.60
N ASP A 81 -17.50 11.71 12.74
CA ASP A 81 -16.52 11.01 13.56
C ASP A 81 -15.93 9.75 12.88
N MET A 82 -16.52 9.27 11.78
CA MET A 82 -15.92 8.21 10.97
C MET A 82 -14.62 8.68 10.31
N LEU A 83 -14.56 9.93 9.84
CA LEU A 83 -13.33 10.52 9.31
C LEU A 83 -12.29 10.70 10.43
N ASP A 84 -12.71 11.17 11.60
CA ASP A 84 -11.82 11.34 12.75
C ASP A 84 -11.20 10.01 13.19
N ILE A 85 -11.99 8.94 13.24
CA ILE A 85 -11.50 7.60 13.55
C ILE A 85 -10.52 7.14 12.46
N HIS A 86 -10.86 7.30 11.18
CA HIS A 86 -9.98 6.91 10.08
C HIS A 86 -8.59 7.55 10.20
N LEU A 87 -8.55 8.87 10.39
CA LEU A 87 -7.31 9.63 10.51
C LEU A 87 -6.53 9.22 11.76
N HIS A 88 -7.20 9.08 12.91
CA HIS A 88 -6.56 8.68 14.16
C HIS A 88 -5.92 7.30 14.06
N GLN A 89 -6.65 6.32 13.51
CA GLN A 89 -6.18 4.94 13.41
C GLN A 89 -5.08 4.76 12.37
N TRP A 90 -5.18 5.40 11.20
CA TRP A 90 -4.10 5.36 10.21
C TRP A 90 -2.82 6.00 10.77
N ASN A 91 -2.92 7.18 11.40
CA ASN A 91 -1.76 7.84 12.02
C ASN A 91 -1.17 6.99 13.16
N ALA A 92 -2.02 6.28 13.90
CA ALA A 92 -1.55 5.38 14.95
C ALA A 92 -0.83 4.17 14.37
N ALA A 93 -1.40 3.47 13.38
CA ALA A 93 -0.77 2.35 12.68
C ALA A 93 0.61 2.74 12.12
N THR A 94 0.71 3.87 11.42
CA THR A 94 1.99 4.40 10.93
C THR A 94 2.97 4.67 12.06
N ARG A 95 2.53 5.32 13.14
CA ARG A 95 3.40 5.69 14.27
C ARG A 95 3.91 4.49 15.04
N ILE A 96 3.06 3.52 15.35
CA ILE A 96 3.47 2.36 16.18
C ILE A 96 4.46 1.46 15.43
N SER A 97 4.36 1.44 14.10
CA SER A 97 5.19 0.62 13.21
C SER A 97 6.48 1.31 12.78
N ASP A 98 6.74 2.53 13.23
CA ASP A 98 7.95 3.27 12.89
C ASP A 98 9.21 2.61 13.48
N ASP A 99 10.22 2.43 12.63
CA ASP A 99 11.46 1.71 12.94
C ASP A 99 12.40 2.44 13.90
N SER A 100 12.15 3.72 14.19
CA SER A 100 12.88 4.47 15.20
C SER A 100 12.39 4.20 16.62
N ILE A 101 11.26 3.51 16.78
CA ILE A 101 10.69 3.19 18.09
C ILE A 101 10.43 1.69 18.23
N ARG A 102 10.35 1.25 19.48
CA ARG A 102 9.87 -0.10 19.83
C ARG A 102 8.56 0.02 20.59
N HIS A 103 7.46 0.14 19.88
CA HIS A 103 6.12 0.27 20.50
C HIS A 103 5.73 -0.97 21.29
N ARG A 104 5.92 -2.17 20.71
CA ARG A 104 5.59 -3.46 21.33
C ARG A 104 6.85 -4.29 21.58
N PRO A 105 7.25 -4.52 22.84
CA PRO A 105 8.30 -5.49 23.14
C PRO A 105 7.72 -6.90 22.99
N ASN A 106 7.78 -7.47 21.77
CA ASN A 106 7.43 -8.86 21.41
C ASN A 106 6.32 -9.46 22.29
N ILE A 107 5.06 -9.07 22.03
CA ILE A 107 3.96 -9.48 22.91
C ILE A 107 3.58 -10.93 22.58
N HIS A 108 3.78 -11.80 23.57
CA HIS A 108 3.35 -13.19 23.71
C HIS A 108 4.23 -14.28 23.08
N GLU A 109 4.81 -15.12 23.96
CA GLU A 109 5.45 -16.41 23.65
C GLU A 109 4.48 -17.41 22.99
N ASP A 110 3.16 -17.16 23.10
CA ASP A 110 2.09 -18.00 22.58
C ASP A 110 1.51 -17.53 21.22
N PHE A 111 1.88 -16.33 20.74
CA PHE A 111 1.47 -15.86 19.43
C PHE A 111 2.49 -16.26 18.36
N VAL A 112 2.00 -16.86 17.26
CA VAL A 112 2.84 -17.41 16.19
C VAL A 112 3.51 -16.30 15.34
N ARG A 113 3.07 -15.05 15.45
CA ARG A 113 3.61 -13.89 14.72
C ARG A 113 4.08 -12.81 15.70
N VAL A 114 5.25 -12.23 15.40
CA VAL A 114 5.94 -11.21 16.21
C VAL A 114 5.75 -9.85 15.55
N TYR A 115 5.32 -8.84 16.30
CA TYR A 115 5.27 -7.45 15.86
C TYR A 115 6.62 -7.01 15.28
N ARG A 116 6.61 -6.45 14.07
CA ARG A 116 7.82 -5.89 13.44
C ARG A 116 7.59 -4.44 13.09
N PRO A 117 8.51 -3.53 13.48
CA PRO A 117 8.52 -2.21 12.90
C PRO A 117 8.74 -2.31 11.39
N SER A 118 7.79 -1.78 10.62
CA SER A 118 7.72 -1.90 9.15
C SER A 118 7.68 -0.54 8.45
N ILE A 119 7.71 0.56 9.19
CA ILE A 119 7.62 1.92 8.65
C ILE A 119 8.94 2.66 8.86
N HIS A 120 9.37 3.38 7.82
CA HIS A 120 10.41 4.39 7.85
C HIS A 120 9.92 5.63 7.10
N ASN A 121 10.03 6.83 7.69
CA ASN A 121 9.55 8.09 7.08
C ASN A 121 8.06 8.03 6.64
N GLU A 122 7.20 7.47 7.49
CA GLU A 122 5.75 7.25 7.28
C GLU A 122 5.38 6.32 6.10
N PHE A 123 6.33 5.61 5.48
CA PHE A 123 6.09 4.61 4.44
C PHE A 123 6.84 3.31 4.77
N TRP A 124 6.62 2.22 4.03
CA TRP A 124 7.27 0.93 4.30
C TRP A 124 8.80 1.04 4.34
N ASN A 125 9.44 0.39 5.31
CA ASN A 125 10.90 0.32 5.44
C ASN A 125 11.50 -0.78 4.54
N LEU A 126 12.83 -0.81 4.40
CA LEU A 126 13.50 -1.73 3.48
C LEU A 126 13.42 -3.20 3.92
N ASP A 127 13.47 -3.46 5.22
CA ASP A 127 13.46 -4.81 5.77
C ASP A 127 12.13 -5.52 5.46
N GLU A 128 11.04 -4.76 5.55
CA GLU A 128 9.67 -5.20 5.24
C GLU A 128 9.19 -4.66 3.88
N ALA A 129 10.10 -4.32 2.95
CA ALA A 129 9.73 -3.84 1.62
C ALA A 129 8.71 -4.76 0.94
N ALA A 130 7.65 -4.19 0.40
CA ALA A 130 6.46 -4.91 -0.04
C ALA A 130 6.14 -4.63 -1.52
N GLU A 131 5.40 -5.55 -2.12
CA GLU A 131 4.87 -5.37 -3.47
C GLU A 131 3.49 -4.69 -3.45
N TRP A 132 3.00 -4.29 -4.61
CA TRP A 132 1.85 -3.38 -4.71
C TRP A 132 0.50 -3.96 -4.31
N TYR A 133 0.36 -5.27 -4.22
CA TYR A 133 -0.81 -5.87 -3.59
C TYR A 133 -0.86 -5.49 -2.10
N HIS A 134 0.17 -5.78 -1.31
CA HIS A 134 0.17 -5.41 0.13
C HIS A 134 0.34 -3.89 0.35
N LEU A 135 1.14 -3.18 -0.47
CA LEU A 135 1.19 -1.71 -0.38
C LEU A 135 -0.17 -1.06 -0.68
N GLY A 136 -0.96 -1.67 -1.58
CA GLY A 136 -2.27 -1.18 -2.00
C GLY A 136 -3.36 -1.31 -0.93
N GLU A 137 -3.25 -2.27 -0.02
CA GLU A 137 -4.15 -2.47 1.13
C GLU A 137 -4.09 -1.24 2.06
N GLY A 138 -2.88 -0.83 2.44
CA GLY A 138 -2.65 0.44 3.16
C GLY A 138 -2.84 1.70 2.31
N GLY A 139 -2.52 1.62 1.01
CA GLY A 139 -2.69 2.72 0.06
C GLY A 139 -4.16 3.14 -0.10
N THR A 140 -5.08 2.17 -0.14
CA THR A 140 -6.52 2.45 -0.24
C THR A 140 -7.02 3.29 0.93
N ALA A 141 -6.59 2.95 2.15
CA ALA A 141 -6.89 3.74 3.34
C ALA A 141 -6.39 5.19 3.21
N PHE A 142 -5.19 5.38 2.66
CA PHE A 142 -4.60 6.69 2.44
C PHE A 142 -5.34 7.52 1.38
N TYR A 143 -5.72 6.92 0.25
CA TYR A 143 -6.42 7.63 -0.84
C TYR A 143 -7.80 8.14 -0.42
N HIS A 144 -8.52 7.35 0.39
CA HIS A 144 -9.83 7.76 0.90
C HIS A 144 -9.77 9.00 1.79
N MET A 145 -8.62 9.34 2.40
CA MET A 145 -8.50 10.56 3.19
C MET A 145 -8.72 11.82 2.34
N GLY A 146 -8.25 11.82 1.09
CA GLY A 146 -8.42 12.96 0.20
C GLY A 146 -9.84 13.09 -0.35
N LEU A 147 -10.53 11.95 -0.46
CA LEU A 147 -11.96 11.92 -0.77
C LEU A 147 -12.81 12.48 0.39
N GLY A 148 -12.43 12.17 1.64
CA GLY A 148 -13.11 12.65 2.83
C GLY A 148 -12.87 14.13 3.09
N ASP A 149 -11.61 14.52 3.20
CA ASP A 149 -11.22 15.93 3.38
C ASP A 149 -9.91 16.24 2.66
N PRO A 150 -9.97 16.88 1.47
CA PRO A 150 -8.78 17.23 0.71
C PRO A 150 -7.98 18.39 1.31
N THR A 151 -8.48 19.05 2.37
CA THR A 151 -7.88 20.25 2.95
C THR A 151 -6.85 19.97 4.05
N ILE A 152 -6.71 18.70 4.47
CA ILE A 152 -5.76 18.29 5.50
C ILE A 152 -4.32 18.41 4.99
N SER A 153 -3.62 19.42 5.48
CA SER A 153 -2.29 19.81 4.98
C SER A 153 -1.23 18.69 5.09
N GLU A 154 -1.32 17.88 6.13
CA GLU A 154 -0.46 16.72 6.38
C GLU A 154 -0.63 15.65 5.31
N ASN A 155 -1.85 15.43 4.83
CA ASN A 155 -2.13 14.45 3.78
C ASN A 155 -1.66 14.95 2.41
N VAL A 156 -1.75 16.26 2.15
CA VAL A 156 -1.13 16.87 0.96
C VAL A 156 0.40 16.69 0.99
N ARG A 157 1.03 16.94 2.15
CA ARG A 157 2.48 16.71 2.33
C ARG A 157 2.85 15.24 2.07
N ARG A 158 2.11 14.30 2.67
CA ARG A 158 2.30 12.85 2.48
C ARG A 158 2.16 12.45 1.02
N ALA A 159 1.14 12.94 0.33
CA ALA A 159 0.90 12.61 -1.06
C ALA A 159 2.09 13.02 -1.94
N ARG A 160 2.63 14.23 -1.73
CA ARG A 160 3.85 14.68 -2.43
C ARG A 160 5.07 13.82 -2.09
N ARG A 161 5.32 13.56 -0.81
CA ARG A 161 6.49 12.78 -0.37
C ARG A 161 6.43 11.34 -0.88
N PHE A 162 5.29 10.67 -0.73
CA PHE A 162 5.14 9.30 -1.20
C PHE A 162 5.25 9.23 -2.73
N ALA A 163 4.68 10.19 -3.48
CA ALA A 163 4.92 10.23 -4.92
C ALA A 163 6.41 10.42 -5.27
N ALA A 164 7.12 11.29 -4.55
CA ALA A 164 8.56 11.53 -4.79
C ALA A 164 9.40 10.25 -4.74
N MET A 165 9.05 9.31 -3.86
CA MET A 165 9.68 7.99 -3.74
C MET A 165 9.55 7.12 -4.99
N PHE A 166 8.55 7.37 -5.85
CA PHE A 166 8.26 6.54 -7.04
C PHE A 166 8.48 7.29 -8.37
N ILE A 167 8.64 8.61 -8.34
CA ILE A 167 8.87 9.41 -9.56
C ILE A 167 10.32 9.85 -9.75
N GLY A 168 11.23 9.39 -8.87
CA GLY A 168 12.66 9.71 -8.93
C GLY A 168 13.03 11.07 -8.35
N GLU A 169 12.17 11.65 -7.51
CA GLU A 169 12.42 12.93 -6.85
C GLU A 169 12.94 12.79 -5.41
N ASP A 170 12.84 11.59 -4.82
CA ASP A 170 13.40 11.27 -3.51
C ASP A 170 14.76 10.55 -3.66
N PRO A 171 15.89 11.20 -3.33
CA PRO A 171 17.21 10.58 -3.43
C PRO A 171 17.44 9.47 -2.40
N GLU A 172 16.67 9.43 -1.31
CA GLU A 172 16.73 8.35 -0.30
C GLU A 172 15.93 7.12 -0.75
N ALA A 173 15.01 7.28 -1.72
CA ALA A 173 14.17 6.23 -2.25
C ALA A 173 14.30 6.10 -3.78
N PRO A 174 15.45 5.62 -4.32
CA PRO A 174 15.66 5.50 -5.76
C PRO A 174 14.92 4.29 -6.37
N ASN A 175 13.60 4.22 -6.20
CA ASN A 175 12.73 3.13 -6.70
C ASN A 175 12.53 3.19 -8.22
N TRP A 176 12.62 4.39 -8.82
CA TRP A 176 12.37 4.63 -10.23
C TRP A 176 13.65 4.70 -11.05
N ASP A 177 13.65 4.02 -12.19
CA ASP A 177 14.64 4.17 -13.25
C ASP A 177 14.05 5.03 -14.38
N PRO A 178 14.50 6.30 -14.53
CA PRO A 178 13.98 7.19 -15.56
C PRO A 178 14.48 6.85 -16.98
N GLU A 179 15.59 6.13 -17.13
CA GLU A 179 16.12 5.73 -18.43
C GLU A 179 15.25 4.62 -19.04
N HIS A 180 14.94 3.60 -18.23
CA HIS A 180 14.16 2.44 -18.68
C HIS A 180 12.65 2.60 -18.44
N ARG A 181 12.24 3.65 -17.71
CA ARG A 181 10.85 3.87 -17.29
C ARG A 181 10.28 2.65 -16.56
N ILE A 182 10.99 2.16 -15.55
CA ILE A 182 10.59 1.02 -14.70
C ILE A 182 10.75 1.34 -13.23
N LEU A 183 9.97 0.67 -12.39
CA LEU A 183 10.38 0.51 -11.00
C LEU A 183 11.43 -0.60 -10.92
N ARG A 184 12.44 -0.39 -10.08
CA ARG A 184 13.68 -1.20 -10.10
C ARG A 184 13.57 -2.57 -9.41
N SER A 185 12.46 -2.81 -8.70
CA SER A 185 12.12 -4.05 -8.00
C SER A 185 10.62 -4.15 -7.88
N PRO A 186 10.00 -5.34 -7.77
CA PRO A 186 8.60 -5.44 -7.34
C PRO A 186 8.40 -5.08 -5.86
N PHE A 187 9.46 -5.02 -5.06
CA PHE A 187 9.41 -4.73 -3.62
C PHE A 187 9.99 -3.33 -3.34
N HIS A 188 9.16 -2.44 -2.79
CA HIS A 188 9.47 -1.02 -2.63
C HIS A 188 9.50 -0.61 -1.16
N SER A 189 10.28 0.43 -0.87
CA SER A 189 10.34 1.08 0.44
C SER A 189 10.63 2.58 0.32
N SER A 190 10.53 3.31 1.43
CA SER A 190 11.03 4.69 1.55
C SER A 190 12.56 4.81 1.56
N GLN A 191 13.28 3.68 1.56
CA GLN A 191 14.73 3.61 1.50
C GLN A 191 15.19 3.03 0.16
N GLY A 192 14.27 2.92 -0.82
CA GLY A 192 14.52 2.42 -2.16
C GLY A 192 14.07 0.98 -2.40
N PRO A 193 14.47 0.41 -3.56
CA PRO A 193 14.02 -0.90 -4.00
C PRO A 193 14.81 -2.01 -3.31
N LYS A 194 14.14 -3.13 -2.99
CA LYS A 194 14.84 -4.34 -2.54
C LYS A 194 15.37 -5.10 -3.75
N LEU A 195 16.68 -5.06 -3.98
CA LEU A 195 17.32 -5.59 -5.21
C LEU A 195 17.93 -6.99 -5.05
N GLU A 196 18.06 -7.46 -3.81
CA GLU A 196 18.68 -8.74 -3.47
C GLU A 196 17.81 -9.49 -2.47
N ALA A 197 17.75 -10.81 -2.62
CA ALA A 197 17.07 -11.71 -1.73
C ALA A 197 18.05 -12.52 -0.88
N ASP A 198 17.70 -12.73 0.38
CA ASP A 198 18.35 -13.79 1.14
C ASP A 198 17.81 -15.18 0.72
N THR A 199 18.45 -16.22 1.25
CA THR A 199 18.10 -17.61 0.95
C THR A 199 16.69 -17.97 1.39
N THR A 200 16.26 -17.42 2.53
CA THR A 200 14.95 -17.71 3.10
C THR A 200 13.86 -17.14 2.23
N PHE A 201 14.00 -15.87 1.83
CA PHE A 201 13.05 -15.16 0.98
C PHE A 201 12.95 -15.81 -0.40
N ALA A 202 14.08 -16.08 -1.06
CA ALA A 202 14.09 -16.78 -2.35
C ALA A 202 13.40 -18.16 -2.25
N ASN A 203 13.66 -18.91 -1.18
CA ASN A 203 13.02 -20.21 -0.96
C ASN A 203 11.51 -20.09 -0.78
N VAL A 204 11.05 -19.14 0.04
CA VAL A 204 9.63 -18.86 0.27
C VAL A 204 8.93 -18.53 -1.04
N MET A 205 9.54 -17.69 -1.88
CA MET A 205 8.94 -17.25 -3.14
C MET A 205 8.91 -18.37 -4.19
N LEU A 206 9.98 -19.18 -4.28
CA LEU A 206 10.12 -20.24 -5.28
C LEU A 206 9.37 -21.53 -4.92
N LEU A 207 9.14 -21.82 -3.62
CA LEU A 207 8.57 -23.09 -3.14
C LEU A 207 7.28 -22.95 -2.32
N GLY A 208 6.58 -21.82 -2.48
CA GLY A 208 5.19 -21.70 -2.06
C GLY A 208 4.96 -21.38 -0.57
N GLY A 209 5.69 -20.42 -0.02
CA GLY A 209 5.37 -19.87 1.29
C GLY A 209 5.91 -20.65 2.50
N ARG A 210 6.74 -21.68 2.30
CA ARG A 210 7.25 -22.52 3.39
C ARG A 210 8.67 -22.16 3.84
N ARG A 211 8.98 -22.49 5.10
CA ARG A 211 10.30 -22.27 5.70
C ARG A 211 11.34 -23.21 5.08
N LEU A 212 12.62 -22.89 5.26
CA LEU A 212 13.71 -23.76 4.81
C LEU A 212 13.56 -25.16 5.42
N GLY A 213 13.49 -26.18 4.57
CA GLY A 213 13.41 -27.59 4.97
C GLY A 213 11.99 -28.19 5.04
N ASP A 214 10.94 -27.39 4.90
CA ASP A 214 9.57 -27.89 4.80
C ASP A 214 9.31 -28.54 3.41
N PRO A 215 8.38 -29.52 3.30
CA PRO A 215 8.01 -30.10 2.02
C PRO A 215 7.36 -29.04 1.11
N GLY A 216 7.94 -28.83 -0.07
CA GLY A 216 7.47 -27.85 -1.05
C GLY A 216 6.02 -28.13 -1.50
N ASN A 217 5.28 -27.06 -1.80
CA ASN A 217 3.93 -27.15 -2.35
C ASN A 217 3.88 -26.42 -3.69
N TYR A 218 3.35 -27.08 -4.73
CA TYR A 218 3.10 -26.45 -6.02
C TYR A 218 2.04 -25.34 -5.93
N TYR A 219 1.07 -25.48 -5.01
CA TYR A 219 0.13 -24.40 -4.72
C TYR A 219 0.78 -23.33 -3.83
N GLY A 220 0.84 -22.11 -4.35
CA GLY A 220 1.32 -20.92 -3.62
C GLY A 220 2.68 -20.39 -4.06
N VAL A 221 3.32 -20.96 -5.10
CA VAL A 221 4.55 -20.40 -5.70
C VAL A 221 4.31 -18.94 -6.10
N ARG A 222 5.19 -18.05 -5.64
CA ARG A 222 5.07 -16.59 -5.82
C ARG A 222 6.05 -16.02 -6.84
N ALA A 223 7.02 -16.81 -7.28
CA ALA A 223 7.98 -16.48 -8.32
C ALA A 223 8.45 -17.73 -9.07
N SER A 224 8.94 -17.57 -10.30
CA SER A 224 9.46 -18.68 -11.11
C SER A 224 10.76 -18.30 -11.80
N LEU A 225 11.67 -19.27 -11.93
CA LEU A 225 12.90 -19.17 -12.74
C LEU A 225 12.77 -19.93 -14.06
N TYR A 226 11.59 -20.43 -14.39
CA TYR A 226 11.30 -21.05 -15.68
C TYR A 226 11.51 -20.03 -16.83
N PRO A 227 12.06 -20.43 -17.98
CA PRO A 227 12.50 -21.78 -18.36
C PRO A 227 13.95 -22.11 -17.98
N ILE A 228 14.70 -21.18 -17.37
CA ILE A 228 16.13 -21.37 -17.07
C ILE A 228 16.33 -22.47 -16.03
N VAL A 229 15.46 -22.54 -15.04
CA VAL A 229 15.39 -23.64 -14.07
C VAL A 229 14.00 -24.25 -14.15
N GLU A 230 13.88 -25.34 -14.92
CA GLU A 230 12.60 -26.03 -15.12
C GLU A 230 12.14 -26.78 -13.86
N HIS A 231 13.10 -27.37 -13.14
CA HIS A 231 12.84 -28.15 -11.93
C HIS A 231 13.81 -27.72 -10.84
N LEU A 232 13.30 -26.98 -9.85
CA LEU A 232 14.08 -26.59 -8.68
C LEU A 232 14.03 -27.69 -7.63
N GLU A 233 15.19 -28.09 -7.12
CA GLU A 233 15.31 -29.09 -6.06
C GLU A 233 14.89 -28.50 -4.71
N ALA A 234 14.12 -29.21 -3.88
CA ALA A 234 13.57 -28.67 -2.63
C ALA A 234 14.62 -28.18 -1.61
N ARG A 235 15.84 -28.70 -1.67
CA ARG A 235 16.98 -28.33 -0.80
C ARG A 235 18.14 -27.74 -1.59
N TRP A 236 17.84 -27.00 -2.66
CA TRP A 236 18.82 -26.31 -3.52
C TRP A 236 19.84 -25.47 -2.73
N PHE A 237 19.44 -24.98 -1.56
CA PHE A 237 20.25 -24.14 -0.68
C PHE A 237 21.37 -24.88 0.10
N GLU A 238 21.38 -26.23 0.12
CA GLU A 238 22.40 -27.00 0.85
C GLU A 238 23.73 -27.12 0.12
N ASN A 239 23.70 -27.08 -1.21
CA ASN A 239 24.90 -27.02 -2.02
C ASN A 239 25.29 -25.54 -2.20
N PRO A 240 26.48 -25.10 -1.73
CA PRO A 240 26.88 -23.70 -1.81
C PRO A 240 26.93 -23.11 -3.22
N GLU A 241 27.41 -23.87 -4.20
CA GLU A 241 27.50 -23.43 -5.60
C GLU A 241 26.10 -23.29 -6.22
N ARG A 242 25.23 -24.27 -5.98
CA ARG A 242 23.84 -24.22 -6.44
C ARG A 242 23.07 -23.08 -5.78
N LYS A 243 23.26 -22.88 -4.48
CA LYS A 243 22.69 -21.77 -3.73
C LYS A 243 23.06 -20.43 -4.36
N GLN A 244 24.34 -20.21 -4.64
CA GLN A 244 24.81 -18.98 -5.29
C GLN A 244 24.18 -18.81 -6.67
N GLN A 245 24.17 -19.88 -7.48
CA GLN A 245 23.55 -19.85 -8.82
C GLN A 245 22.07 -19.43 -8.76
N ILE A 246 21.28 -20.04 -7.87
CA ILE A 246 19.84 -19.75 -7.74
C ILE A 246 19.61 -18.32 -7.25
N LEU A 247 20.36 -17.85 -6.25
CA LEU A 247 20.22 -16.48 -5.76
C LEU A 247 20.58 -15.45 -6.84
N SER A 248 21.68 -15.63 -7.56
CA SER A 248 22.04 -14.72 -8.66
C SER A 248 20.99 -14.68 -9.78
N LEU A 249 20.34 -15.82 -10.08
CA LEU A 249 19.22 -15.85 -11.01
C LEU A 249 17.98 -15.16 -10.44
N PHE A 250 17.67 -15.41 -9.18
CA PHE A 250 16.51 -14.82 -8.50
C PHE A 250 16.62 -13.30 -8.42
N ASP A 251 17.77 -12.78 -8.02
CA ASP A 251 17.99 -11.33 -7.95
C ASP A 251 17.79 -10.70 -9.33
N LYS A 252 18.43 -11.26 -10.36
CA LYS A 252 18.38 -10.72 -11.72
C LYS A 252 17.00 -10.79 -12.38
N LEU A 253 16.23 -11.84 -12.11
CA LEU A 253 14.96 -12.12 -12.83
C LEU A 253 13.72 -11.72 -12.04
N VAL A 254 13.80 -11.69 -10.71
CA VAL A 254 12.66 -11.46 -9.81
C VAL A 254 12.81 -10.19 -9.00
N MET A 255 14.01 -9.87 -8.49
CA MET A 255 14.20 -8.69 -7.62
C MET A 255 14.60 -7.42 -8.37
N GLN A 256 15.18 -7.54 -9.57
CA GLN A 256 15.72 -6.42 -10.36
C GLN A 256 14.87 -6.16 -11.61
N CYS A 257 13.55 -6.11 -11.43
CA CYS A 257 12.57 -5.83 -12.48
C CYS A 257 11.31 -5.18 -11.89
N ASP A 258 10.40 -4.71 -12.75
CA ASP A 258 9.01 -4.45 -12.35
C ASP A 258 8.09 -5.57 -12.82
N THR A 259 6.89 -5.62 -12.24
CA THR A 259 5.85 -6.61 -12.58
C THR A 259 4.53 -5.90 -12.87
N PRO A 260 3.53 -6.55 -13.47
CA PRO A 260 2.22 -5.93 -13.65
C PRO A 260 1.59 -5.42 -12.33
N SER A 261 1.90 -6.05 -11.18
CA SER A 261 1.48 -5.56 -9.86
C SER A 261 2.01 -4.13 -9.62
N SER A 262 3.22 -3.83 -10.09
CA SER A 262 3.88 -2.53 -9.94
C SER A 262 3.12 -1.37 -10.59
N LEU A 263 2.13 -1.61 -11.45
CA LEU A 263 1.20 -0.56 -11.93
C LEU A 263 0.35 0.03 -10.80
N GLY A 264 0.22 -0.64 -9.66
CA GLY A 264 -0.43 -0.09 -8.46
C GLY A 264 0.15 1.25 -8.00
N ALA A 265 1.42 1.53 -8.30
CA ALA A 265 2.07 2.82 -8.03
C ALA A 265 1.36 4.01 -8.67
N THR A 266 0.69 3.79 -9.80
CA THR A 266 -0.05 4.85 -10.48
C THR A 266 -1.17 5.42 -9.61
N ALA A 267 -1.79 4.63 -8.73
CA ALA A 267 -2.81 5.11 -7.80
C ALA A 267 -2.22 6.10 -6.77
N LEU A 268 -1.04 5.78 -6.23
CA LEU A 268 -0.33 6.64 -5.27
C LEU A 268 0.08 7.97 -5.90
N VAL A 269 0.61 7.94 -7.12
CA VAL A 269 1.03 9.15 -7.84
C VAL A 269 -0.19 9.95 -8.31
N THR A 270 -1.26 9.28 -8.74
CA THR A 270 -2.55 9.92 -9.08
C THR A 270 -3.14 10.63 -7.86
N ASN A 271 -3.05 10.04 -6.67
CA ASN A 271 -3.50 10.69 -5.44
C ASN A 271 -2.75 12.02 -5.20
N ALA A 272 -1.44 12.08 -5.47
CA ALA A 272 -0.70 13.33 -5.41
C ALA A 272 -1.18 14.36 -6.45
N TYR A 273 -1.51 13.94 -7.67
CA TYR A 273 -2.17 14.81 -8.66
C TYR A 273 -3.51 15.34 -8.16
N LEU A 274 -4.38 14.48 -7.60
CA LEU A 274 -5.71 14.89 -7.11
C LEU A 274 -5.63 15.94 -5.99
N TYR A 275 -4.64 15.85 -5.10
CA TYR A 275 -4.43 16.85 -4.06
C TYR A 275 -3.85 18.17 -4.56
N THR A 276 -3.07 18.16 -5.65
CA THR A 276 -2.18 19.27 -5.99
C THR A 276 -2.46 19.93 -7.33
N GLY A 277 -3.09 19.21 -8.27
CA GLY A 277 -3.25 19.62 -9.66
C GLY A 277 -1.94 19.72 -10.45
N ASP A 278 -0.83 19.20 -9.92
CA ASP A 278 0.50 19.33 -10.54
C ASP A 278 0.69 18.29 -11.66
N ASP A 279 0.77 18.78 -12.90
CA ASP A 279 0.81 17.97 -14.12
C ASP A 279 1.99 16.98 -14.16
N ARG A 280 3.07 17.18 -13.40
CA ARG A 280 4.19 16.22 -13.37
C ARG A 280 3.77 14.83 -12.89
N TYR A 281 2.85 14.75 -11.93
CA TYR A 281 2.34 13.47 -11.41
C TYR A 281 1.50 12.76 -12.46
N LYS A 282 0.63 13.52 -13.15
CA LYS A 282 -0.16 13.02 -14.28
C LYS A 282 0.74 12.50 -15.39
N GLN A 283 1.77 13.28 -15.76
CA GLN A 283 2.69 12.88 -16.82
C GLN A 283 3.43 11.58 -16.47
N TRP A 284 3.94 11.45 -15.24
CA TRP A 284 4.59 10.22 -14.80
C TRP A 284 3.66 8.99 -14.89
N VAL A 285 2.39 9.14 -14.49
CA VAL A 285 1.39 8.05 -14.58
C VAL A 285 1.17 7.61 -16.03
N LEU A 286 1.07 8.57 -16.96
CA LEU A 286 0.94 8.28 -18.39
C LEU A 286 2.20 7.61 -18.92
N ASP A 287 3.38 8.17 -18.66
CA ASP A 287 4.66 7.66 -19.14
C ASP A 287 4.92 6.21 -18.67
N TYR A 288 4.62 5.92 -17.41
CA TYR A 288 4.81 4.57 -16.85
C TYR A 288 3.83 3.55 -17.43
N THR A 289 2.55 3.95 -17.59
CA THR A 289 1.53 3.09 -18.20
C THR A 289 1.84 2.80 -19.66
N GLU A 290 2.22 3.83 -20.43
CA GLU A 290 2.62 3.71 -21.83
C GLU A 290 3.86 2.82 -21.99
N ALA A 291 4.87 2.96 -21.12
CA ALA A 291 6.05 2.09 -21.14
C ALA A 291 5.68 0.60 -20.96
N TRP A 292 4.71 0.30 -20.09
CA TRP A 292 4.17 -1.07 -19.94
C TRP A 292 3.44 -1.56 -21.19
N MET A 293 2.62 -0.70 -21.82
CA MET A 293 1.94 -1.02 -23.07
C MET A 293 2.93 -1.28 -24.22
N GLU A 294 3.94 -0.43 -24.37
CA GLU A 294 5.02 -0.59 -25.35
C GLU A 294 5.78 -1.91 -25.15
N ARG A 295 6.18 -2.23 -23.90
CA ARG A 295 6.86 -3.50 -23.57
C ARG A 295 6.00 -4.70 -23.90
N THR A 296 4.70 -4.64 -23.59
CA THR A 296 3.74 -5.70 -23.90
C THR A 296 3.64 -5.94 -25.40
N GLN A 297 3.48 -4.88 -26.20
CA GLN A 297 3.42 -4.97 -27.66
C GLN A 297 4.71 -5.54 -28.29
N ARG A 298 5.88 -5.19 -27.73
CA ARG A 298 7.17 -5.73 -28.20
C ARG A 298 7.34 -7.23 -27.92
N ASN A 299 6.68 -7.75 -26.89
CA ASN A 299 6.82 -9.14 -26.47
C ASN A 299 5.92 -10.11 -27.25
N GLY A 300 4.94 -9.61 -28.03
CA GLY A 300 4.04 -10.41 -28.87
C GLY A 300 2.75 -10.77 -28.15
#